data_AF-A0ABD5GKW5-F1
#
_entry.id   AF-A0ABD5GKW5-F1
#
_cell.length_a   1.000
_cell.length_b   1.000
_cell.length_c   1.000
_cell.angle_alpha   90.00
_cell.angle_beta   90.00
_cell.angle_gamma   90.00
#
_symmetry.space_group_name_H-M   'P 1'
#
loop_
_entity.id
_entity.type
_entity.pdbx_description
1 polymer ?
#
loop_
_entity_poly.entity_id
_entity_poly.type
_entity_poly.pdbx_seq_one_letter_code
_entity_poly.pdbx_strand_id
1 'polypeptide(L)'
;MATPTVDFDVRGLLDAEQLLAALALPPPKRRRLLNTISKRVRTGNRKRIREQRNVDGTPYAPRKNGSKRKMMRGLAKALQVVSLSPDEAVLGWGNRLMGSIAGDHQHGRPQSMSAARMRRAGATPDYDEPASRFQARALLKAGYRIRAAKRWKRPSLGWIQANLTNGRAGLILSKLLDETKKQRWQIELPARAVLGADTQDVREIANTVLQQTLNAPR
;
A
#
# COMPACT_ATOMS: atom_id res chain seq x y z
N MET A 1 10.31 2.74 10.36
CA MET A 1 8.98 2.13 10.17
C MET A 1 9.16 0.62 10.23
N ALA A 2 8.28 -0.09 10.95
CA ALA A 2 8.33 -1.55 11.00
C ALA A 2 7.91 -2.13 9.64
N THR A 3 8.80 -2.92 9.04
CA THR A 3 8.51 -3.76 7.87
C THR A 3 7.53 -4.85 8.32
N PRO A 4 6.44 -5.11 7.59
CA PRO A 4 5.55 -6.19 7.97
C PRO A 4 6.33 -7.50 7.80
N THR A 5 6.35 -8.32 8.85
CA THR A 5 6.86 -9.68 8.83
C THR A 5 5.67 -10.64 8.86
N VAL A 6 5.90 -11.85 8.38
CA VAL A 6 4.98 -12.97 8.58
C VAL A 6 5.47 -13.72 9.81
N ASP A 7 4.65 -13.77 10.85
CA ASP A 7 4.97 -14.48 12.08
C ASP A 7 4.09 -15.73 12.19
N PHE A 8 4.73 -16.89 12.22
CA PHE A 8 4.10 -18.18 12.44
C PHE A 8 5.03 -18.99 13.34
N ASP A 9 4.54 -19.40 14.51
CA ASP A 9 5.22 -20.45 15.26
C ASP A 9 4.89 -21.81 14.64
N VAL A 10 5.79 -22.30 13.78
CA VAL A 10 5.64 -23.61 13.14
C VAL A 10 5.41 -24.71 14.17
N ARG A 11 6.00 -24.62 15.37
CA ARG A 11 5.85 -25.63 16.43
C ARG A 11 4.42 -25.74 16.90
N GLY A 12 3.72 -24.61 17.02
CA GLY A 12 2.30 -24.57 17.43
C GLY A 12 1.33 -25.05 16.35
N LEU A 13 1.81 -25.27 15.13
CA LEU A 13 1.02 -25.76 14.00
C LEU A 13 1.16 -27.28 13.80
N LEU A 14 2.17 -27.91 14.40
CA LEU A 14 2.46 -29.32 14.29
C LEU A 14 1.77 -30.13 15.39
N ASP A 15 1.41 -31.37 15.08
CA ASP A 15 0.93 -32.33 16.09
C ASP A 15 2.10 -32.81 16.97
N ALA A 16 1.81 -33.41 18.14
CA ALA A 16 2.82 -33.76 19.14
C ALA A 16 3.98 -34.63 18.60
N GLU A 17 3.68 -35.65 17.78
CA GLU A 17 4.69 -36.50 17.15
C GLU A 17 5.57 -35.74 16.15
N GLN A 18 4.96 -34.85 15.37
CA GLN A 18 5.63 -34.02 14.37
C GLN A 18 6.54 -32.99 15.04
N LEU A 19 6.10 -32.43 16.17
CA LEU A 19 6.91 -31.52 16.97
C LEU A 19 8.15 -32.22 17.51
N LEU A 20 8.00 -33.42 18.06
CA LEU A 20 9.13 -34.21 18.55
C LEU A 20 10.12 -34.52 17.41
N ALA A 21 9.62 -34.92 16.25
CA ALA A 21 10.44 -35.17 15.06
C ALA A 21 11.17 -33.89 14.59
N ALA A 22 10.51 -32.74 14.60
CA ALA A 22 11.11 -31.46 14.23
C ALA A 22 12.20 -31.02 15.22
N LEU A 23 12.01 -31.24 16.52
CA LEU A 23 13.00 -30.95 17.56
C LEU A 23 14.23 -31.89 17.48
N ALA A 24 14.02 -33.15 17.09
CA ALA A 24 15.09 -34.13 16.90
C ALA A 24 15.97 -33.86 15.66
N LEU A 25 15.58 -32.94 14.77
CA LEU A 25 16.35 -32.61 13.58
C LEU A 25 17.67 -31.87 13.94
N PRO A 26 18.81 -32.28 13.36
CA PRO A 26 20.05 -31.50 13.43
C PRO A 26 19.87 -30.08 12.87
N PRO A 27 20.65 -29.09 13.35
CA PRO A 27 20.51 -27.69 12.92
C PRO A 27 20.50 -27.46 11.40
N PRO A 28 21.33 -28.15 10.58
CA PRO A 28 21.26 -28.00 9.12
C PRO A 28 19.91 -28.45 8.52
N LYS A 29 19.30 -29.50 9.07
CA LYS A 29 17.99 -29.99 8.61
C LYS A 29 16.86 -29.04 9.03
N ARG A 30 16.90 -28.47 10.24
CA ARG A 30 15.93 -27.43 10.66
C ARG A 30 16.02 -26.18 9.79
N ARG A 31 17.24 -25.71 9.52
CA ARG A 31 17.47 -24.60 8.58
C ARG A 31 16.88 -24.90 7.20
N ARG A 32 17.05 -26.11 6.67
CA ARG A 32 16.47 -26.54 5.38
C ARG A 32 14.94 -26.58 5.42
N LEU A 33 14.37 -27.12 6.49
CA LEU A 33 12.92 -27.17 6.74
C LEU A 33 12.32 -25.76 6.72
N LEU A 34 12.81 -24.86 7.59
CA LEU A 34 12.31 -23.49 7.70
C LEU A 34 12.46 -22.69 6.41
N ASN A 35 13.58 -22.85 5.69
CA ASN A 35 13.78 -22.21 4.39
C ASN A 35 12.75 -22.70 3.36
N THR A 36 12.45 -24.00 3.36
CA THR A 36 11.52 -24.60 2.40
C THR A 36 10.08 -24.18 2.70
N ILE A 37 9.68 -24.18 3.98
CA ILE A 37 8.40 -23.63 4.45
C ILE A 37 8.27 -22.17 4.02
N SER A 38 9.26 -21.33 4.34
CA SER A 38 9.27 -19.90 4.00
C SER A 38 9.16 -19.65 2.49
N LYS A 39 9.83 -20.48 1.68
CA LYS A 39 9.73 -20.40 0.21
C LYS A 39 8.35 -20.77 -0.30
N ARG A 40 7.66 -21.74 0.31
CA ARG A 40 6.28 -22.10 -0.03
C ARG A 40 5.30 -20.99 0.36
N VAL A 41 5.41 -20.45 1.57
CA VAL A 41 4.62 -19.28 2.04
C VAL A 41 4.84 -18.06 1.14
N ARG A 42 6.09 -17.81 0.71
CA ARG A 42 6.43 -16.78 -0.27
C ARG A 42 5.71 -16.98 -1.60
N THR A 43 5.67 -18.22 -2.11
CA THR A 43 4.97 -18.53 -3.36
C THR A 43 3.47 -18.28 -3.25
N GLY A 44 2.86 -18.68 -2.13
CA GLY A 44 1.45 -18.39 -1.83
C GLY A 44 1.16 -16.88 -1.82
N ASN A 45 1.96 -16.11 -1.06
CA ASN A 45 1.85 -14.65 -1.04
C ASN A 45 2.02 -14.02 -2.43
N ARG A 46 3.00 -14.47 -3.21
CA ARG A 46 3.21 -14.00 -4.60
C ARG A 46 2.02 -14.30 -5.49
N LYS A 47 1.37 -15.46 -5.35
CA LYS A 47 0.17 -15.83 -6.09
C LYS A 47 -0.98 -14.90 -5.71
N ARG A 48 -1.29 -14.80 -4.42
CA ARG A 48 -2.36 -13.97 -3.87
C ARG A 48 -2.24 -12.48 -4.24
N ILE A 49 -1.03 -11.89 -4.14
CA ILE A 49 -0.79 -10.52 -4.58
C ILE A 49 -1.02 -10.39 -6.11
N ARG A 50 -0.60 -11.36 -6.93
CA ARG A 50 -0.85 -11.33 -8.40
C ARG A 50 -2.34 -11.42 -8.75
N GLU A 51 -3.12 -12.06 -7.89
CA GLU A 51 -4.58 -12.18 -7.96
C GLU A 51 -5.32 -10.98 -7.35
N GLN A 52 -4.60 -10.09 -6.66
CA GLN A 52 -5.13 -8.90 -6.00
C GLN A 52 -6.14 -9.22 -4.89
N ARG A 53 -5.82 -10.20 -4.03
CA ARG A 53 -6.68 -10.63 -2.92
C ARG A 53 -6.01 -10.44 -1.56
N ASN A 54 -6.81 -10.21 -0.53
CA ASN A 54 -6.42 -10.27 0.87
C ASN A 54 -6.31 -11.73 1.34
N VAL A 55 -5.81 -11.94 2.56
CA VAL A 55 -5.61 -13.29 3.15
C VAL A 55 -6.94 -14.02 3.32
N ASP A 56 -8.01 -13.30 3.65
CA ASP A 56 -9.40 -13.79 3.72
C ASP A 56 -10.05 -14.08 2.34
N GLY A 57 -9.31 -13.90 1.24
CA GLY A 57 -9.80 -14.11 -0.12
C GLY A 57 -10.54 -12.93 -0.74
N THR A 58 -10.86 -11.88 0.03
CA THR A 58 -11.53 -10.68 -0.49
C THR A 58 -10.65 -9.92 -1.48
N PRO A 59 -11.20 -9.24 -2.51
CA PRO A 59 -10.40 -8.45 -3.43
C PRO A 59 -9.80 -7.21 -2.74
N TYR A 60 -8.62 -6.78 -3.18
CA TYR A 60 -8.04 -5.52 -2.73
C TYR A 60 -8.91 -4.32 -3.08
N ALA A 61 -8.93 -3.34 -2.17
CA ALA A 61 -9.52 -2.04 -2.43
C ALA A 61 -8.92 -1.41 -3.71
N PRO A 62 -9.75 -0.94 -4.66
CA PRO A 62 -9.30 -0.46 -5.95
C PRO A 62 -8.40 0.78 -5.83
N ARG A 63 -7.74 1.15 -6.93
CA ARG A 63 -6.96 2.40 -6.99
C ARG A 63 -7.90 3.60 -7.00
N LYS A 64 -7.56 4.65 -6.24
CA LYS A 64 -8.35 5.89 -6.16
C LYS A 64 -8.53 6.60 -7.50
N ASN A 65 -7.56 6.46 -8.42
CA ASN A 65 -7.63 7.04 -9.76
C ASN A 65 -8.35 6.16 -10.79
N GLY A 66 -8.98 5.06 -10.38
CA GLY A 66 -9.72 4.16 -11.29
C GLY A 66 -8.86 3.28 -12.20
N SER A 67 -7.52 3.33 -12.09
CA SER A 67 -6.65 2.50 -12.93
C SER A 67 -6.82 1.00 -12.65
N LYS A 68 -6.93 0.20 -13.71
CA LYS A 68 -7.03 -1.28 -13.65
C LYS A 68 -5.67 -1.98 -13.49
N ARG A 69 -4.55 -1.24 -13.40
CA ARG A 69 -3.21 -1.83 -13.24
C ARG A 69 -3.07 -2.53 -11.89
N LYS A 70 -2.70 -3.81 -11.90
CA LYS A 70 -2.48 -4.61 -10.68
C LYS A 70 -1.43 -3.97 -9.76
N MET A 71 -1.73 -3.87 -8.47
CA MET A 71 -0.88 -3.27 -7.44
C MET A 71 0.14 -4.27 -6.90
N MET A 72 1.23 -3.77 -6.31
CA MET A 72 2.18 -4.54 -5.49
C MET A 72 2.87 -5.73 -6.18
N ARG A 73 2.78 -5.85 -7.51
CA ARG A 73 3.51 -6.89 -8.28
C ARG A 73 5.03 -6.80 -8.10
N GLY A 74 5.56 -5.58 -8.03
CA GLY A 74 6.98 -5.34 -7.73
C GLY A 74 7.36 -5.82 -6.33
N LEU A 75 6.53 -5.55 -5.32
CA LEU A 75 6.73 -6.04 -3.95
C LEU A 75 6.68 -7.57 -3.91
N ALA A 76 5.74 -8.20 -4.61
CA ALA A 76 5.66 -9.66 -4.71
C ALA A 76 6.93 -10.24 -5.33
N LYS A 77 7.44 -9.65 -6.43
CA LYS A 77 8.67 -10.11 -7.09
C LYS A 77 9.90 -10.01 -6.18
N ALA A 78 9.99 -8.94 -5.39
CA ALA A 78 11.12 -8.68 -4.49
C ALA A 78 11.02 -9.39 -3.13
N LEU A 79 9.89 -10.03 -2.82
CA LEU A 79 9.70 -10.77 -1.58
C LEU A 79 10.69 -11.94 -1.50
N GLN A 80 11.43 -12.07 -0.40
CA GLN A 80 12.48 -13.07 -0.21
C GLN A 80 12.69 -13.42 1.27
N VAL A 81 13.40 -14.51 1.52
CA VAL A 81 13.87 -14.84 2.88
C VAL A 81 15.04 -13.90 3.19
N VAL A 82 14.89 -13.04 4.20
CA VAL A 82 15.87 -12.00 4.56
C VAL A 82 16.75 -12.39 5.74
N SER A 83 16.26 -13.28 6.61
CA SER A 83 17.02 -13.91 7.68
C SER A 83 16.68 -15.39 7.71
N LEU A 84 17.67 -16.22 8.04
CA LEU A 84 17.52 -17.65 8.16
C LEU A 84 18.54 -18.18 9.18
N SER A 85 18.05 -18.87 10.19
CA SER A 85 18.80 -19.63 11.19
C SER A 85 18.20 -21.04 11.30
N PRO A 86 18.76 -21.92 12.15
CA PRO A 86 18.12 -23.20 12.48
C PRO A 86 16.78 -23.07 13.20
N ASP A 87 16.49 -21.90 13.79
CA ASP A 87 15.36 -21.71 14.70
C ASP A 87 14.37 -20.64 14.20
N GLU A 88 14.77 -19.83 13.21
CA GLU A 88 13.95 -18.76 12.64
C GLU A 88 14.18 -18.62 11.13
N ALA A 89 13.12 -18.29 10.40
CA ALA A 89 13.23 -17.78 9.04
C ALA A 89 12.31 -16.57 8.86
N VAL A 90 12.86 -15.46 8.35
CA VAL A 90 12.12 -14.21 8.19
C VAL A 90 11.87 -13.94 6.71
N LEU A 91 10.60 -13.81 6.35
CA LEU A 91 10.17 -13.43 5.00
C LEU A 91 9.94 -11.91 4.93
N GLY A 92 10.57 -11.24 3.95
CA GLY A 92 10.49 -9.78 3.80
C GLY A 92 11.20 -9.26 2.55
N TRP A 93 11.74 -8.04 2.65
CA TRP A 93 12.44 -7.35 1.55
C TRP A 93 13.83 -6.92 1.99
N GLY A 94 14.84 -7.14 1.14
CA GLY A 94 16.19 -6.62 1.40
C GLY A 94 16.26 -5.09 1.35
N ASN A 95 15.34 -4.44 0.63
CA ASN A 95 15.26 -2.98 0.55
C ASN A 95 14.27 -2.45 1.59
N ARG A 96 14.76 -1.59 2.50
CA ARG A 96 13.98 -0.94 3.56
C ARG A 96 12.79 -0.14 3.04
N LEU A 97 12.92 0.53 1.90
CA LEU A 97 11.82 1.29 1.28
C LEU A 97 10.69 0.35 0.84
N MET A 98 11.02 -0.79 0.24
CA MET A 98 10.01 -1.77 -0.18
C MET A 98 9.28 -2.36 1.03
N GLY A 99 10.02 -2.67 2.10
CA GLY A 99 9.44 -3.10 3.36
C GLY A 99 8.50 -2.07 3.99
N SER A 100 8.89 -0.78 3.95
CA SER A 100 8.04 0.31 4.44
C SER A 100 6.76 0.44 3.62
N ILE A 101 6.85 0.44 2.29
CA ILE A 101 5.67 0.53 1.41
C ILE A 101 4.73 -0.67 1.64
N ALA A 102 5.29 -1.86 1.80
CA ALA A 102 4.50 -3.04 2.14
C ALA A 102 3.77 -2.87 3.48
N GLY A 103 4.43 -2.31 4.50
CA GLY A 103 3.84 -2.05 5.81
C GLY A 103 2.73 -1.01 5.76
N ASP A 104 2.94 0.05 4.98
CA ASP A 104 1.93 1.09 4.78
C ASP A 104 0.67 0.49 4.13
N HIS A 105 0.84 -0.38 3.13
CA HIS A 105 -0.28 -1.10 2.54
C HIS A 105 -0.91 -2.11 3.50
N GLN A 106 -0.12 -2.91 4.22
CA GLN A 106 -0.62 -3.92 5.16
C GLN A 106 -1.58 -3.32 6.19
N HIS A 107 -1.20 -2.19 6.77
CA HIS A 107 -1.94 -1.56 7.87
C HIS A 107 -2.81 -0.38 7.41
N GLY A 108 -2.81 -0.05 6.12
CA GLY A 108 -3.54 1.11 5.60
C GLY A 108 -3.05 2.43 6.20
N ARG A 109 -1.73 2.59 6.37
CA ARG A 109 -1.19 3.76 7.06
C ARG A 109 -1.41 5.01 6.23
N PRO A 110 -2.01 6.05 6.82
CA PRO A 110 -2.26 7.28 6.09
C PRO A 110 -0.95 8.03 5.85
N GLN A 111 -0.85 8.66 4.69
CA GLN A 111 0.36 9.36 4.26
C GLN A 111 0.19 10.87 4.43
N SER A 112 1.04 11.50 5.23
CA SER A 112 1.07 12.96 5.35
C SER A 112 1.80 13.59 4.17
N MET A 113 1.11 14.44 3.42
CA MET A 113 1.66 15.27 2.34
C MET A 113 1.73 16.73 2.76
N SER A 114 2.63 17.47 2.10
CA SER A 114 2.75 18.91 2.29
C SER A 114 3.00 19.63 0.97
N ALA A 115 2.61 20.90 0.92
CA ALA A 115 2.85 21.76 -0.23
C ALA A 115 4.36 21.86 -0.55
N ALA A 116 5.22 21.96 0.47
CA ALA A 116 6.66 21.98 0.31
C ALA A 116 7.22 20.68 -0.31
N ARG A 117 6.64 19.52 0.02
CA ARG A 117 7.02 18.24 -0.59
C ARG A 117 6.61 18.17 -2.06
N MET A 118 5.41 18.63 -2.40
CA MET A 118 4.96 18.70 -3.80
C MET A 118 5.85 19.60 -4.66
N ARG A 119 6.25 20.76 -4.14
CA ARG A 119 7.19 21.67 -4.82
C ARG A 119 8.52 21.01 -5.14
N ARG A 120 9.12 20.32 -4.14
CA ARG A 120 10.37 19.57 -4.33
C ARG A 120 10.25 18.43 -5.34
N ALA A 121 9.05 17.86 -5.50
CA ALA A 121 8.77 16.82 -6.49
C ALA A 121 8.45 17.37 -7.90
N GLY A 122 8.55 18.68 -8.12
CA GLY A 122 8.20 19.30 -9.39
C GLY A 122 6.70 19.29 -9.70
N ALA A 123 5.86 18.98 -8.73
CA ALA A 123 4.40 18.89 -8.88
C ALA A 123 3.69 20.19 -8.46
N THR A 124 4.33 21.34 -8.70
CA THR A 124 3.72 22.65 -8.47
C THR A 124 2.76 22.95 -9.61
N PRO A 125 1.49 23.31 -9.33
CA PRO A 125 0.59 23.77 -10.38
C PRO A 125 1.14 25.00 -11.09
N ASP A 126 0.93 25.10 -12.39
CA ASP A 126 1.06 26.37 -13.09
C ASP A 126 -0.06 27.30 -12.60
N TYR A 127 0.29 28.44 -12.02
CA TYR A 127 -0.70 29.37 -11.48
C TYR A 127 -1.19 30.39 -12.51
N ASP A 128 -0.50 30.50 -13.64
CA ASP A 128 -0.81 31.41 -14.73
C ASP A 128 -1.69 30.73 -15.80
N GLU A 129 -1.77 29.39 -15.78
CA GLU A 129 -2.71 28.66 -16.62
C GLU A 129 -4.18 29.06 -16.37
N PRO A 130 -5.07 28.92 -17.37
CA PRO A 130 -6.51 29.13 -17.20
C PRO A 130 -7.11 28.35 -16.03
N ALA A 131 -8.08 28.93 -15.33
CA ALA A 131 -8.73 28.27 -14.20
C ALA A 131 -9.32 26.91 -14.60
N SER A 132 -9.07 25.89 -13.76
CA SER A 132 -9.59 24.55 -14.02
C SER A 132 -11.12 24.53 -13.98
N ARG A 133 -11.73 23.61 -14.72
CA ARG A 133 -13.19 23.40 -14.70
C ARG A 133 -13.72 23.14 -13.28
N PHE A 134 -12.94 22.46 -12.44
CA PHE A 134 -13.28 22.21 -11.04
C PHE A 134 -13.29 23.50 -10.21
N GLN A 135 -12.28 24.36 -10.35
CA GLN A 135 -12.24 25.66 -9.68
C GLN A 135 -13.38 26.57 -10.14
N ALA A 136 -13.67 26.61 -11.45
CA ALA A 136 -14.80 27.40 -11.97
C ALA A 136 -16.13 26.94 -11.37
N ARG A 137 -16.38 25.63 -11.30
CA ARG A 137 -17.58 25.08 -10.62
C ARG A 137 -17.59 25.43 -9.13
N ALA A 138 -16.46 25.31 -8.45
CA ALA A 138 -16.36 25.62 -7.02
C ALA A 138 -16.65 27.10 -6.75
N LEU A 139 -16.11 28.02 -7.57
CA LEU A 139 -16.40 29.45 -7.50
C LEU A 139 -17.88 29.75 -7.70
N LEU A 140 -18.52 29.13 -8.70
CA LEU A 140 -19.95 29.30 -8.92
C LEU A 140 -20.79 28.77 -7.77
N LYS A 141 -20.37 27.66 -7.14
CA LYS A 141 -21.01 27.10 -5.94
C LYS A 141 -20.82 28.01 -4.73
N ALA A 142 -19.66 28.62 -4.58
CA ALA A 142 -19.32 29.58 -3.53
C ALA A 142 -19.95 30.97 -3.74
N GLY A 143 -20.78 31.16 -4.78
CA GLY A 143 -21.48 32.41 -5.00
C GLY A 143 -20.65 33.51 -5.67
N TYR A 144 -19.57 33.16 -6.38
CA TYR A 144 -18.75 34.13 -7.12
C TYR A 144 -19.60 34.94 -8.13
N ARG A 145 -19.45 36.27 -8.10
CA ARG A 145 -20.14 37.22 -8.98
C ARG A 145 -19.12 38.18 -9.59
N ILE A 146 -19.42 38.61 -10.82
CA ILE A 146 -18.67 39.63 -11.53
C ILE A 146 -19.52 40.88 -11.67
N ARG A 147 -18.86 42.03 -11.76
CA ARG A 147 -19.52 43.29 -12.06
C ARG A 147 -19.67 43.41 -13.57
N ALA A 148 -20.90 43.52 -14.06
CA ALA A 148 -21.22 43.82 -15.45
C ALA A 148 -21.88 45.20 -15.49
N ALA A 149 -21.11 46.22 -15.88
CA ALA A 149 -21.49 47.62 -15.76
C ALA A 149 -21.98 47.97 -14.33
N LYS A 150 -23.25 48.38 -14.18
CA LYS A 150 -23.84 48.78 -12.89
C LYS A 150 -24.43 47.62 -12.08
N ARG A 151 -24.39 46.36 -12.56
CA ARG A 151 -25.07 45.21 -11.91
C ARG A 151 -24.12 44.06 -11.59
N TRP A 152 -24.41 43.33 -10.51
CA TRP A 152 -23.72 42.08 -10.18
C TRP A 152 -24.35 40.90 -10.91
N LYS A 153 -23.55 40.15 -11.68
CA LYS A 153 -23.98 39.00 -12.45
C LYS A 153 -23.20 37.75 -12.05
N ARG A 154 -23.87 36.60 -12.06
CA ARG A 154 -23.22 35.29 -11.97
C ARG A 154 -22.55 34.99 -13.32
N PRO A 155 -21.21 34.83 -13.39
CA PRO A 155 -20.53 34.52 -14.64
C PRO A 155 -20.85 33.10 -15.12
N SER A 156 -20.58 32.81 -16.40
CA SER A 156 -20.61 31.43 -16.91
C SER A 156 -19.35 30.67 -16.54
N LEU A 157 -19.40 29.34 -16.60
CA LEU A 157 -18.23 28.49 -16.36
C LEU A 157 -17.09 28.82 -17.34
N GLY A 158 -17.40 28.96 -18.64
CA GLY A 158 -16.40 29.30 -19.66
C GLY A 158 -15.80 30.70 -19.46
N TRP A 159 -16.61 31.67 -19.00
CA TRP A 159 -16.10 32.99 -18.65
C TRP A 159 -15.03 32.92 -17.56
N ILE A 160 -15.27 32.12 -16.51
CA ILE A 160 -14.29 31.96 -15.42
C ILE A 160 -12.99 31.35 -15.93
N GLN A 161 -13.07 30.30 -16.75
CA GLN A 161 -11.87 29.66 -17.30
C GLN A 161 -11.07 30.61 -18.21
N ALA A 162 -11.76 31.44 -19.00
CA ALA A 162 -11.11 32.36 -19.91
C ALA A 162 -10.53 33.62 -19.23
N ASN A 163 -11.11 34.06 -18.11
CA ASN A 163 -10.77 35.35 -17.49
C ASN A 163 -10.00 35.24 -16.18
N LEU A 164 -10.00 34.07 -15.52
CA LEU A 164 -9.22 33.84 -14.29
C LEU A 164 -8.13 32.80 -14.55
N THR A 165 -6.95 33.07 -14.00
CA THR A 165 -5.89 32.06 -13.90
C THR A 165 -6.18 31.11 -12.73
N ASN A 166 -5.56 29.93 -12.74
CA ASN A 166 -5.66 28.93 -11.67
C ASN A 166 -5.30 29.55 -10.30
N GLY A 167 -4.22 30.35 -10.23
CA GLY A 167 -3.81 31.04 -9.02
C GLY A 167 -4.84 32.06 -8.52
N ARG A 168 -5.37 32.90 -9.40
CA ARG A 168 -6.39 33.91 -9.07
C ARG A 168 -7.70 33.27 -8.64
N ALA A 169 -8.17 32.27 -9.39
CA ALA A 169 -9.38 31.52 -9.07
C ALA A 169 -9.27 30.84 -7.70
N GLY A 170 -8.14 30.20 -7.40
CA GLY A 170 -7.88 29.58 -6.11
C GLY A 170 -7.84 30.59 -4.95
N LEU A 171 -7.26 31.78 -5.16
CA LEU A 171 -7.23 32.84 -4.15
C LEU A 171 -8.63 33.40 -3.87
N ILE A 172 -9.41 33.68 -4.91
CA ILE A 172 -10.79 34.17 -4.77
C ILE A 172 -11.64 33.14 -4.04
N LEU A 173 -11.53 31.86 -4.42
CA LEU A 173 -12.28 30.78 -3.79
C LEU A 173 -11.95 30.65 -2.29
N SER A 174 -10.68 30.73 -1.94
CA SER A 174 -10.20 30.73 -0.55
C SER A 174 -10.81 31.89 0.26
N LYS A 175 -10.86 33.10 -0.30
CA LYS A 175 -11.51 34.25 0.35
C LYS A 175 -13.03 34.11 0.48
N LEU A 176 -13.70 33.54 -0.52
CA LEU A 176 -15.16 33.35 -0.48
C LEU A 176 -15.59 32.29 0.55
N LEU A 177 -14.77 31.26 0.74
CA LEU A 177 -15.04 30.18 1.68
C LEU A 177 -14.49 30.43 3.10
N ASP A 178 -13.81 31.57 3.31
CA ASP A 178 -13.05 31.87 4.53
C ASP A 178 -12.08 30.74 4.94
N GLU A 179 -11.50 30.09 3.93
CA GLU A 179 -10.59 28.96 4.12
C GLU A 179 -9.15 29.38 3.79
N THR A 180 -8.20 28.96 4.62
CA THR A 180 -6.78 29.14 4.33
C THR A 180 -6.24 27.99 3.47
N LYS A 181 -5.25 28.28 2.63
CA LYS A 181 -4.59 27.25 1.81
C LYS A 181 -3.88 26.23 2.70
N LYS A 182 -4.36 24.99 2.71
CA LYS A 182 -3.78 23.88 3.46
C LYS A 182 -2.31 23.68 3.08
N GLN A 183 -1.41 23.81 4.06
CA GLN A 183 0.03 23.52 3.86
C GLN A 183 0.34 22.02 3.98
N ARG A 184 -0.54 21.28 4.67
CA ARG A 184 -0.40 19.84 4.94
C ARG A 184 -1.76 19.17 4.82
N TRP A 185 -1.76 17.93 4.33
CA TRP A 185 -2.96 17.11 4.26
C TRP A 185 -2.63 15.63 4.45
N GLN A 186 -3.61 14.89 4.94
CA GLN A 186 -3.53 13.44 5.12
C GLN A 186 -4.10 12.75 3.87
N ILE A 187 -3.42 11.72 3.37
CA ILE A 187 -3.93 10.85 2.31
C ILE A 187 -4.23 9.49 2.93
N GLU A 188 -5.51 9.16 3.01
CA GLU A 188 -5.95 7.84 3.47
C GLU A 188 -5.53 6.75 2.48
N LEU A 189 -4.92 5.69 3.01
CA LEU A 189 -4.51 4.52 2.26
C LEU A 189 -5.32 3.32 2.77
N PRO A 190 -6.20 2.69 1.97
CA PRO A 190 -6.92 1.52 2.45
C PRO A 190 -5.96 0.35 2.66
N ALA A 191 -6.18 -0.39 3.75
CA ALA A 191 -5.42 -1.58 4.08
C ALA A 191 -5.59 -2.65 2.98
N ARG A 192 -4.48 -3.29 2.64
CA ARG A 192 -4.38 -4.39 1.68
C ARG A 192 -3.36 -5.35 2.24
N ALA A 193 -3.78 -6.58 2.56
CA ALA A 193 -2.87 -7.57 3.12
C ALA A 193 -1.77 -7.89 2.10
N VAL A 194 -0.57 -7.38 2.30
CA VAL A 194 0.61 -7.67 1.46
C VAL A 194 1.20 -9.00 1.87
N LEU A 195 1.27 -9.24 3.19
CA LEU A 195 1.79 -10.46 3.78
C LEU A 195 0.73 -11.15 4.64
N GLY A 196 0.89 -12.47 4.73
CA GLY A 196 0.05 -13.36 5.50
C GLY A 196 -0.25 -14.64 4.73
N ALA A 197 -0.66 -15.66 5.45
CA ALA A 197 -1.15 -16.93 4.94
C ALA A 197 -2.19 -17.45 5.94
N ASP A 198 -3.08 -18.31 5.46
CA ASP A 198 -4.00 -19.00 6.35
C ASP A 198 -3.24 -19.97 7.25
N THR A 199 -3.63 -20.08 8.52
CA THR A 199 -2.94 -20.95 9.47
C THR A 199 -3.01 -22.42 9.07
N GLN A 200 -4.11 -22.84 8.45
CA GLN A 200 -4.27 -24.21 7.94
C GLN A 200 -3.35 -24.46 6.76
N ASP A 201 -3.25 -23.51 5.81
CA ASP A 201 -2.30 -23.59 4.70
C ASP A 201 -0.86 -23.74 5.21
N VAL A 202 -0.48 -22.98 6.23
CA VAL A 202 0.87 -23.03 6.81
C VAL A 202 1.12 -24.34 7.53
N ARG A 203 0.14 -24.87 8.27
CA ARG A 203 0.18 -26.19 8.90
C ARG A 203 0.40 -27.29 7.85
N GLU A 204 -0.39 -27.29 6.77
CA GLU A 204 -0.26 -28.28 5.69
C GLU A 204 1.11 -28.19 4.99
N ILE A 205 1.59 -26.97 4.74
CA ILE A 205 2.94 -26.71 4.25
C ILE A 205 3.98 -27.29 5.20
N ALA A 206 3.88 -27.01 6.50
CA ALA A 206 4.82 -27.46 7.51
C ALA A 206 4.87 -28.98 7.59
N ASN A 207 3.72 -29.64 7.69
CA ASN A 207 3.59 -31.10 7.74
C ASN A 207 4.20 -31.76 6.51
N THR A 208 3.86 -31.26 5.32
CA THR A 208 4.39 -31.79 4.06
C THR A 208 5.91 -31.66 3.99
N VAL A 209 6.46 -30.49 4.35
CA VAL A 209 7.90 -30.25 4.28
C VAL A 209 8.65 -31.03 5.35
N LEU A 210 8.09 -31.18 6.55
CA LEU A 210 8.68 -32.00 7.61
C LEU A 210 8.83 -33.44 7.15
N GLN A 211 7.76 -34.05 6.62
CA GLN A 211 7.81 -35.41 6.07
C GLN A 211 8.86 -35.56 4.97
N GLN A 212 8.93 -34.60 4.05
CA GLN A 212 9.98 -34.57 3.02
C GLN A 212 11.40 -34.45 3.60
N THR A 213 11.56 -33.73 4.71
CA THR A 213 12.86 -33.53 5.36
C THR A 213 13.31 -34.77 6.14
N LEU A 214 12.36 -35.50 6.75
CA LEU A 214 12.61 -36.77 7.43
C LEU A 214 13.00 -37.87 6.45
N ASN A 215 12.31 -37.95 5.31
CA ASN A 215 12.51 -38.98 4.28
C ASN A 215 13.59 -38.63 3.25
N ALA A 216 14.21 -37.44 3.34
CA ALA A 216 15.28 -37.06 2.43
C ALA A 216 16.51 -37.96 2.66
N PRO A 217 17.15 -38.47 1.58
CA PRO A 217 18.40 -39.20 1.70
C PRO A 217 19.46 -38.33 2.40
N ARG A 218 20.31 -38.98 3.20
CA ARG A 218 21.34 -38.31 4.01
C ARG A 218 22.35 -37.57 3.14
#